data_AF-A0A949Z7B5-F1
#
_entry.id   AF-A0A949Z7B5-F1
#
_cell.length_a   1.000
_cell.length_b   1.000
_cell.length_c   1.000
_cell.angle_alpha   90.00
_cell.angle_beta   90.00
_cell.angle_gamma   90.00
#
_symmetry.space_group_name_H-M   'P 1'
#
loop_
_entity.id
_entity.type
_entity.pdbx_description
1 polymer ?
#
loop_
_entity_poly.entity_id
_entity_poly.type
_entity_poly.pdbx_seq_one_letter_code
_entity_poly.pdbx_strand_id
1 'polypeptide(L)'
;MSRPEKVRRRTARQAALGQRAIVTVTIALVLTAVAAGLWREATDPRFAVGLVTVDGCQHTAVPDVVVAAAIPVGTNAWLIDRAAAARRVEALPWVHTARLHVRWPNQVTITVSERQPVALVALGQPARAPAIPAYALIDETQRVLTLDADPATSTALPVLVVVPPPAPVPPGAVIDRAEVGQALETYRRLVAMGLRISDVAIAPSTGISATADRNVRVLFGEDEDLAKKAELFQAIVAKISTPSRVAYIDVRSIRAPTVLYR
;
A
#
# COMPACT_ATOMS: atom_id res chain seq x y z
N MET A 1 -10.48 -61.23 74.77
CA MET A 1 -9.40 -60.72 73.91
C MET A 1 -9.98 -60.33 72.55
N SER A 2 -10.18 -59.04 72.25
CA SER A 2 -10.32 -58.53 70.86
C SER A 2 -10.03 -57.02 70.84
N ARG A 3 -9.02 -56.62 70.06
CA ARG A 3 -8.57 -55.22 69.88
C ARG A 3 -9.32 -54.63 68.67
N PRO A 4 -9.78 -53.35 68.70
CA PRO A 4 -10.77 -52.86 67.74
C PRO A 4 -10.18 -52.42 66.38
N GLU A 5 -10.76 -52.92 65.28
CA GLU A 5 -10.44 -52.63 63.87
C GLU A 5 -10.73 -51.18 63.41
N LYS A 6 -11.47 -50.38 64.19
CA LYS A 6 -11.99 -49.07 63.73
C LYS A 6 -10.94 -47.96 63.62
N VAL A 7 -9.77 -48.09 64.24
CA VAL A 7 -8.69 -47.07 64.20
C VAL A 7 -8.00 -47.02 62.83
N ARG A 8 -7.99 -48.15 62.09
CA ARG A 8 -7.23 -48.29 60.83
C ARG A 8 -7.85 -47.56 59.62
N ARG A 9 -9.16 -47.26 59.62
CA ARG A 9 -9.86 -46.63 58.49
C ARG A 9 -9.75 -45.09 58.44
N ARG A 10 -9.58 -44.41 59.58
CA ARG A 10 -9.44 -42.94 59.63
C ARG A 10 -8.07 -42.47 59.14
N THR A 11 -7.01 -43.21 59.46
CA THR A 11 -5.64 -42.93 59.02
C THR A 11 -5.46 -43.06 57.51
N ALA A 12 -6.13 -44.02 56.86
CA ALA A 12 -6.07 -44.21 55.40
C ALA A 12 -6.70 -43.05 54.60
N ARG A 13 -7.84 -42.50 55.06
CA ARG A 13 -8.49 -41.33 54.42
C ARG A 13 -7.70 -40.04 54.64
N GLN A 14 -7.11 -39.85 55.83
CA GLN A 14 -6.23 -38.71 56.11
C GLN A 14 -4.91 -38.77 55.32
N ALA A 15 -4.34 -39.96 55.13
CA ALA A 15 -3.16 -40.17 54.28
C ALA A 15 -3.43 -39.87 52.80
N ALA A 16 -4.61 -40.25 52.27
CA ALA A 16 -4.99 -39.94 50.89
C ALA A 16 -5.23 -38.45 50.64
N LEU A 17 -5.77 -37.71 51.63
CA LEU A 17 -5.91 -36.25 51.57
C LEU A 17 -4.54 -35.56 51.66
N GLY A 18 -3.64 -36.05 52.52
CA GLY A 18 -2.26 -35.57 52.63
C GLY A 18 -1.43 -35.82 51.36
N GLN A 19 -1.55 -37.01 50.75
CA GLN A 19 -0.90 -37.32 49.47
C GLN A 19 -1.43 -36.46 48.33
N ARG A 20 -2.75 -36.22 48.24
CA ARG A 20 -3.31 -35.30 47.25
C ARG A 20 -2.83 -33.86 47.45
N ALA A 21 -2.77 -33.40 48.71
CA ALA A 21 -2.25 -32.07 49.03
C ALA A 21 -0.77 -31.93 48.65
N ILE A 22 0.07 -32.94 48.96
CA ILE A 22 1.48 -32.97 48.58
C ILE A 22 1.62 -32.91 47.05
N VAL A 23 0.90 -33.76 46.32
CA VAL A 23 0.94 -33.77 44.84
C VAL A 23 0.52 -32.42 44.27
N THR A 24 -0.56 -31.82 44.76
CA THR A 24 -1.01 -30.49 44.29
C THR A 24 0.03 -29.40 44.58
N VAL A 25 0.64 -29.41 45.78
CA VAL A 25 1.70 -28.45 46.14
C VAL A 25 2.94 -28.65 45.28
N THR A 26 3.34 -29.89 45.02
CA THR A 26 4.48 -30.20 44.13
C THR A 26 4.19 -29.73 42.70
N ILE A 27 2.98 -29.98 42.17
CA ILE A 27 2.60 -29.50 40.83
C ILE A 27 2.63 -27.97 40.79
N ALA A 28 2.04 -27.29 41.77
CA ALA A 28 2.04 -25.83 41.84
C ALA A 28 3.46 -25.24 41.95
N LEU A 29 4.35 -25.89 42.70
CA LEU A 29 5.76 -25.49 42.82
C LEU A 29 6.49 -25.66 41.49
N VAL A 30 6.29 -26.79 40.81
CA VAL A 30 6.88 -27.05 39.48
C VAL A 30 6.37 -26.02 38.47
N LEU A 31 5.06 -25.75 38.44
CA LEU A 31 4.49 -24.73 37.55
C LEU A 31 5.06 -23.33 37.83
N THR A 32 5.19 -22.96 39.09
CA THR A 32 5.80 -21.68 39.50
C THR A 32 7.27 -21.61 39.09
N ALA A 33 8.04 -22.67 39.31
CA ALA A 33 9.45 -22.73 38.92
C ALA A 33 9.64 -22.65 37.39
N VAL A 34 8.78 -23.34 36.62
CA VAL A 34 8.77 -23.25 35.15
C VAL A 34 8.42 -21.84 34.70
N ALA A 35 7.38 -21.22 35.29
CA ALA A 35 6.98 -19.85 34.96
C ALA A 35 8.10 -18.84 35.26
N ALA A 36 8.77 -18.97 36.41
CA ALA A 36 9.91 -18.12 36.78
C ALA A 36 11.11 -18.31 35.82
N GLY A 37 11.41 -19.55 35.43
CA GLY A 37 12.45 -19.86 34.45
C GLY A 37 12.15 -19.23 33.09
N LEU A 38 10.93 -19.39 32.57
CA LEU A 38 10.49 -18.79 31.31
C LEU A 38 10.54 -17.27 31.35
N TRP A 39 10.11 -16.64 32.45
CA TRP A 39 10.16 -15.19 32.61
C TRP A 39 11.60 -14.66 32.61
N ARG A 40 12.53 -15.37 33.24
CA ARG A 40 13.95 -15.03 33.25
C ARG A 40 14.58 -15.11 31.86
N GLU A 41 14.31 -16.18 31.10
CA GLU A 41 14.81 -16.30 29.72
C GLU A 41 14.16 -15.25 28.79
N ALA A 42 12.88 -14.93 29.01
CA ALA A 42 12.17 -13.88 28.27
C ALA A 42 12.78 -12.49 28.49
N THR A 43 13.32 -12.22 29.68
CA THR A 43 13.94 -10.93 30.07
C THR A 43 15.46 -10.94 29.94
N ASP A 44 16.05 -11.99 29.38
CA ASP A 44 17.49 -12.10 29.26
C ASP A 44 18.04 -11.06 28.26
N PRO A 45 18.98 -10.19 28.69
CA PRO A 45 19.57 -9.15 27.82
C PRO A 45 20.20 -9.70 26.54
N ARG A 46 20.60 -10.98 26.50
CA ARG A 46 21.19 -11.63 25.32
C ARG A 46 20.24 -11.69 24.13
N PHE A 47 18.93 -11.69 24.38
CA PHE A 47 17.90 -11.71 23.34
C PHE A 47 17.28 -10.34 23.08
N ALA A 48 17.68 -9.31 23.84
CA ALA A 48 17.22 -7.95 23.63
C ALA A 48 17.66 -7.46 22.24
N VAL A 49 16.71 -6.92 21.45
CA VAL A 49 16.99 -6.40 20.10
C VAL A 49 18.18 -5.43 20.15
N GLY A 50 19.26 -5.81 19.47
CA GLY A 50 20.48 -5.01 19.41
C GLY A 50 20.63 -4.26 18.10
N LEU A 51 20.32 -4.93 16.98
CA LEU A 51 20.50 -4.37 15.64
C LEU A 51 19.23 -4.58 14.80
N VAL A 52 18.70 -3.48 14.28
CA VAL A 52 17.63 -3.47 13.29
C VAL A 52 18.23 -3.10 11.93
N THR A 53 18.16 -4.04 10.99
CA THR A 53 18.59 -3.84 9.60
C THR A 53 17.36 -3.67 8.73
N VAL A 54 17.41 -2.76 7.76
CA VAL A 54 16.31 -2.51 6.83
C VAL A 54 16.84 -2.61 5.41
N ASP A 55 16.20 -3.44 4.60
CA ASP A 55 16.56 -3.67 3.20
C ASP A 55 15.38 -3.35 2.27
N GLY A 56 15.68 -2.91 1.04
CA GLY A 56 14.68 -2.69 -0.02
C GLY A 56 14.06 -1.30 -0.08
N CYS A 57 14.54 -0.37 0.74
CA CYS A 57 14.19 1.05 0.69
C CYS A 57 14.81 1.74 -0.54
N GLN A 58 14.00 2.47 -1.32
CA GLN A 58 14.47 3.35 -2.39
C GLN A 58 13.94 4.78 -2.19
N HIS A 59 12.66 4.91 -1.85
CA HIS A 59 11.99 6.19 -1.57
C HIS A 59 11.79 6.43 -0.07
N THR A 60 11.51 5.37 0.70
CA THR A 60 11.30 5.50 2.15
C THR A 60 12.64 5.50 2.87
N ALA A 61 12.91 6.50 3.70
CA ALA A 61 14.15 6.52 4.47
C ALA A 61 14.16 5.39 5.51
N VAL A 62 15.31 4.72 5.66
CA VAL A 62 15.50 3.64 6.64
C VAL A 62 15.09 4.05 8.07
N PRO A 63 15.41 5.25 8.58
CA PRO A 63 14.97 5.69 9.91
C PRO A 63 13.44 5.70 10.05
N ASP A 64 12.70 6.12 9.02
CA ASP A 64 11.24 6.18 9.06
C ASP A 64 10.64 4.76 9.18
N VAL A 65 11.24 3.78 8.51
CA VAL A 65 10.84 2.36 8.63
C VAL A 65 11.08 1.83 10.04
N VAL A 66 12.23 2.14 10.64
CA VAL A 66 12.54 1.71 12.02
C VAL A 66 11.59 2.36 13.02
N VAL A 67 11.31 3.65 12.86
CA VAL A 67 10.35 4.39 13.69
C VAL A 67 8.94 3.81 13.53
N ALA A 68 8.49 3.55 12.30
CA ALA A 68 7.18 2.97 12.04
C ALA A 68 7.05 1.55 12.61
N ALA A 69 8.12 0.74 12.53
CA ALA A 69 8.14 -0.60 13.12
C ALA A 69 7.89 -0.54 14.64
N ALA A 70 8.25 0.55 15.32
CA ALA A 70 7.95 0.82 16.73
C ALA A 70 8.23 -0.38 17.66
N ILE A 71 9.41 -0.99 17.49
CA ILE A 71 9.88 -2.10 18.32
C ILE A 71 10.53 -1.48 19.57
N PRO A 72 9.99 -1.71 20.79
CA PRO A 72 10.57 -1.10 21.99
C PRO A 72 11.98 -1.62 22.24
N VAL A 73 12.89 -0.72 22.61
CA VAL A 73 14.26 -1.07 22.99
C VAL A 73 14.24 -2.03 24.18
N GLY A 74 15.12 -3.04 24.18
CA GLY A 74 15.17 -4.03 25.26
C GLY A 74 14.14 -5.14 25.16
N THR A 75 13.22 -5.09 24.19
CA THR A 75 12.29 -6.20 23.92
C THR A 75 13.08 -7.42 23.45
N ASN A 76 12.70 -8.60 23.92
CA ASN A 76 13.24 -9.85 23.42
C ASN A 76 12.84 -10.04 21.94
N ALA A 77 13.83 -10.17 21.06
CA ALA A 77 13.65 -10.25 19.62
C ALA A 77 12.64 -11.34 19.19
N TRP A 78 12.56 -12.43 19.96
CA TRP A 78 11.68 -13.58 19.67
C TRP A 78 10.23 -13.35 20.05
N LEU A 79 9.98 -12.48 21.04
CA LEU A 79 8.65 -12.16 21.57
C LEU A 79 7.98 -11.00 20.84
N ILE A 80 8.63 -10.40 19.85
CA ILE A 80 8.06 -9.31 19.05
C ILE A 80 6.87 -9.82 18.24
N ASP A 81 5.77 -9.08 18.29
CA ASP A 81 4.70 -9.22 17.30
C ASP A 81 5.14 -8.65 15.95
N ARG A 82 5.77 -9.54 15.17
CA ARG A 82 6.27 -9.27 13.82
C ARG A 82 5.16 -8.83 12.88
N ALA A 83 3.95 -9.37 13.03
CA ALA A 83 2.83 -9.04 12.16
C ALA A 83 2.31 -7.63 12.46
N ALA A 84 2.22 -7.24 13.75
CA ALA A 84 1.86 -5.88 14.11
C ALA A 84 2.91 -4.85 13.67
N ALA A 85 4.20 -5.17 13.83
CA ALA A 85 5.28 -4.31 13.34
C ALA A 85 5.25 -4.18 11.81
N ALA A 86 5.07 -5.27 11.07
CA ALA A 86 4.94 -5.26 9.62
C ALA A 86 3.77 -4.36 9.17
N ARG A 87 2.58 -4.51 9.76
CA ARG A 87 1.41 -3.68 9.42
C ARG A 87 1.65 -2.19 9.63
N ARG A 88 2.41 -1.80 10.68
CA ARG A 88 2.76 -0.39 10.89
C ARG A 88 3.71 0.13 9.83
N VAL A 89 4.69 -0.67 9.41
CA VAL A 89 5.60 -0.32 8.30
C VAL A 89 4.84 -0.23 6.98
N GLU A 90 3.91 -1.16 6.72
CA GLU A 90 3.04 -1.16 5.53
C GLU A 90 2.08 0.04 5.49
N ALA A 91 1.85 0.70 6.62
CA ALA A 91 1.06 1.94 6.66
C ALA A 91 1.80 3.13 6.03
N LEU A 92 3.13 3.06 5.86
CA LEU A 92 3.90 4.09 5.18
C LEU A 92 3.44 4.23 3.71
N PRO A 93 3.55 5.43 3.10
CA PRO A 93 2.97 5.68 1.77
C PRO A 93 3.55 4.78 0.68
N TRP A 94 4.87 4.64 0.64
CA TRP A 94 5.61 3.93 -0.40
C TRP A 94 5.74 2.43 -0.18
N VAL A 95 5.37 1.91 0.99
CA VAL A 95 5.56 0.48 1.31
C VAL A 95 4.39 -0.34 0.75
N HIS A 96 4.70 -1.35 -0.06
CA HIS A 96 3.73 -2.33 -0.54
C HIS A 96 3.58 -3.48 0.45
N THR A 97 4.70 -4.09 0.84
CA THR A 97 4.75 -5.20 1.81
C THR A 97 5.97 -5.06 2.71
N ALA A 98 5.84 -5.41 3.99
CA ALA A 98 6.95 -5.47 4.92
C ALA A 98 7.04 -6.85 5.57
N ARG A 99 8.25 -7.40 5.66
CA ARG A 99 8.51 -8.69 6.31
C ARG A 99 9.58 -8.54 7.36
N LEU A 100 9.28 -9.03 8.56
CA LEU A 100 10.22 -9.01 9.68
C LEU A 100 10.73 -10.41 9.95
N HIS A 101 12.06 -10.55 9.91
CA HIS A 101 12.76 -11.77 10.22
C HIS A 101 13.65 -11.54 11.43
N VAL A 102 13.58 -12.47 12.39
CA VAL A 102 14.47 -12.47 13.57
C VAL A 102 15.58 -13.45 13.29
N ARG A 103 16.82 -12.96 13.33
CA ARG A 103 18.02 -13.80 13.28
C ARG A 103 18.58 -13.96 14.67
N TRP A 104 18.94 -15.20 14.98
CA TRP A 104 19.54 -15.53 16.26
C TRP A 104 20.88 -14.78 16.45
N PRO A 105 21.20 -14.29 17.66
CA PRO A 105 20.37 -14.33 18.87
C PRO A 105 19.39 -13.15 18.99
N ASN A 106 19.72 -11.98 18.42
CA ASN A 106 19.06 -10.70 18.73
C ASN A 106 19.01 -9.69 17.56
N GLN A 107 19.09 -10.18 16.32
CA GLN A 107 19.01 -9.34 15.12
C GLN A 107 17.60 -9.34 14.54
N VAL A 108 17.11 -8.17 14.14
CA VAL A 108 15.85 -8.03 13.41
C VAL A 108 16.15 -7.44 12.04
N THR A 109 15.72 -8.14 11.00
CA THR A 109 15.80 -7.66 9.61
C THR A 109 14.40 -7.34 9.12
N ILE A 110 14.20 -6.12 8.63
CA ILE A 110 12.98 -5.64 8.02
C ILE A 110 13.21 -5.56 6.51
N THR A 111 12.59 -6.46 5.76
CA THR A 111 12.63 -6.42 4.29
C THR A 111 11.38 -5.72 3.80
N VAL A 112 11.59 -4.62 3.08
CA VAL A 112 10.53 -3.78 2.52
C VAL A 112 10.49 -3.98 1.00
N SER A 113 9.28 -4.10 0.45
CA SER A 113 9.05 -3.94 -0.98
C SER A 113 8.28 -2.65 -1.19
N GLU A 114 8.78 -1.78 -2.06
CA GLU A 114 8.12 -0.52 -2.37
C GLU A 114 7.07 -0.66 -3.48
N ARG A 115 6.08 0.24 -3.43
CA ARG A 115 5.03 0.39 -4.43
C ARG A 115 5.61 1.00 -5.70
N GLN A 116 5.06 0.60 -6.84
CA GLN A 116 5.43 1.15 -8.13
C GLN A 116 4.44 2.27 -8.51
N PRO A 117 4.92 3.48 -8.81
CA PRO A 117 4.05 4.55 -9.28
C PRO A 117 3.57 4.24 -10.70
N VAL A 118 2.30 4.53 -10.98
CA VAL A 118 1.67 4.22 -12.28
C VAL A 118 1.11 5.44 -12.99
N ALA A 119 0.79 6.51 -12.26
CA ALA A 119 0.20 7.71 -12.83
C ALA A 119 0.33 8.91 -11.88
N LEU A 120 0.22 10.11 -12.44
CA LEU A 120 -0.02 11.35 -11.72
C LEU A 120 -1.51 11.69 -11.79
N VAL A 121 -2.12 12.16 -10.71
CA VAL A 121 -3.52 12.63 -10.70
C VAL A 121 -3.54 14.12 -10.44
N ALA A 122 -4.15 14.89 -11.33
CA ALA A 122 -4.38 16.32 -11.12
C ALA A 122 -5.42 16.53 -10.01
N LEU A 123 -5.00 17.20 -8.93
CA LEU A 123 -5.83 17.48 -7.76
C LEU A 123 -6.47 18.86 -7.87
N GLY A 124 -7.63 18.98 -7.22
CA GLY A 124 -8.28 20.26 -7.02
C GLY A 124 -7.51 21.09 -6.01
N GLN A 125 -7.37 22.38 -6.28
CA GLN A 125 -6.75 23.27 -5.32
C GLN A 125 -7.77 23.84 -4.32
N PRO A 126 -7.37 24.09 -3.07
CA PRO A 126 -8.15 24.95 -2.18
C PRO A 126 -8.24 26.36 -2.79
N ALA A 127 -9.40 27.02 -2.65
CA ALA A 127 -9.77 28.25 -3.33
C ALA A 127 -8.84 29.49 -3.13
N ARG A 128 -7.77 29.38 -2.33
CA ARG A 128 -6.83 30.47 -1.99
C ARG A 128 -5.38 30.22 -2.42
N ALA A 129 -5.07 29.14 -3.12
CA ALA A 129 -3.70 28.85 -3.59
C ALA A 129 -3.47 29.37 -5.03
N PRO A 130 -2.21 29.72 -5.41
CA PRO A 130 -1.88 30.04 -6.79
C PRO A 130 -2.11 28.84 -7.71
N ALA A 131 -2.62 29.10 -8.92
CA ALA A 131 -3.21 28.18 -9.91
C ALA A 131 -2.25 27.13 -10.53
N ILE A 132 -1.43 26.47 -9.72
CA ILE A 132 -0.59 25.34 -10.14
C ILE A 132 -1.33 24.05 -9.74
N PRO A 133 -1.80 23.21 -10.67
CA PRO A 133 -2.42 21.94 -10.28
C PRO A 133 -1.45 21.15 -9.38
N ALA A 134 -1.91 20.78 -8.19
CA ALA A 134 -1.17 19.85 -7.34
C ALA A 134 -1.33 18.45 -7.94
N TYR A 135 -0.27 17.67 -8.02
CA TYR A 135 -0.34 16.32 -8.58
C TYR A 135 -0.02 15.27 -7.53
N ALA A 136 -0.95 14.35 -7.32
CA ALA A 136 -0.68 13.15 -6.53
C ALA A 136 -0.01 12.10 -7.41
N LEU A 137 1.12 11.55 -6.97
CA LEU A 137 1.67 10.33 -7.53
C LEU A 137 0.92 9.14 -6.92
N ILE A 138 0.35 8.27 -7.75
CA ILE A 138 -0.42 7.12 -7.29
C ILE A 138 0.15 5.80 -7.78
N ASP A 139 -0.19 4.72 -7.07
CA ASP A 139 0.03 3.35 -7.51
C ASP A 139 -1.21 2.72 -8.18
N GLU A 140 -1.08 1.45 -8.56
CA GLU A 140 -2.16 0.58 -9.10
C GLU A 140 -3.46 0.62 -8.28
N THR A 141 -3.34 0.80 -6.96
CA THR A 141 -4.47 0.80 -6.02
C THR A 141 -5.04 2.19 -5.76
N GLN A 142 -4.60 3.20 -6.52
CA GLN A 142 -4.94 4.62 -6.34
C GLN A 142 -4.50 5.18 -4.97
N ARG A 143 -3.51 4.54 -4.34
CA ARG A 143 -2.90 5.02 -3.10
C ARG A 143 -1.95 6.16 -3.43
N VAL A 144 -2.06 7.27 -2.71
CA VAL A 144 -1.18 8.42 -2.86
C VAL A 144 0.18 8.12 -2.25
N LEU A 145 1.24 8.23 -3.04
CA LEU A 145 2.62 8.05 -2.63
C LEU A 145 3.27 9.39 -2.22
N THR A 146 2.96 10.46 -2.95
CA THR A 146 3.37 11.85 -2.66
C THR A 146 2.41 12.84 -3.31
N LEU A 147 2.38 14.09 -2.82
CA LEU A 147 1.47 15.17 -3.27
C LEU A 147 2.13 16.28 -4.09
N ASP A 148 3.46 16.29 -4.14
CA ASP A 148 4.25 17.33 -4.82
C ASP A 148 5.01 16.77 -6.03
N ALA A 149 4.36 15.87 -6.77
CA ALA A 149 4.95 15.30 -7.96
C ALA A 149 4.92 16.33 -9.11
N ASP A 150 6.03 16.52 -9.80
CA ASP A 150 6.09 17.38 -10.97
C ASP A 150 5.98 16.54 -12.26
N PRO A 151 4.92 16.71 -13.07
CA PRO A 151 4.78 15.99 -14.33
C PRO A 151 5.94 16.27 -15.31
N ALA A 152 6.63 17.40 -15.19
CA ALA A 152 7.80 17.70 -16.03
C ALA A 152 9.01 16.79 -15.71
N THR A 153 9.11 16.31 -14.48
CA THR A 153 10.17 15.36 -14.08
C THR A 153 9.76 13.90 -14.31
N SER A 154 8.45 13.61 -14.31
CA SER A 154 7.88 12.27 -14.42
C SER A 154 7.28 11.97 -15.80
N THR A 155 8.01 12.31 -16.87
CA THR A 155 7.52 12.20 -18.26
C THR A 155 7.17 10.77 -18.72
N ALA A 156 7.62 9.75 -17.99
CA ALA A 156 7.30 8.35 -18.26
C ALA A 156 5.91 7.92 -17.75
N LEU A 157 5.26 8.72 -16.89
CA LEU A 157 3.97 8.41 -16.29
C LEU A 157 2.88 9.30 -16.89
N PRO A 158 1.67 8.75 -17.13
CA PRO A 158 0.55 9.55 -17.61
C PRO A 158 0.02 10.48 -16.53
N VAL A 159 -0.52 11.62 -16.97
CA VAL A 159 -1.31 12.51 -16.12
C VAL A 159 -2.80 12.17 -16.29
N LEU A 160 -3.47 11.87 -15.19
CA LEU A 160 -4.90 11.62 -15.11
C LEU A 160 -5.61 12.89 -14.64
N VAL A 161 -6.57 13.36 -15.42
CA VAL A 161 -7.35 14.56 -15.11
C VAL A 161 -8.81 14.18 -14.95
N VAL A 162 -9.32 14.28 -13.72
CA VAL A 162 -10.74 14.03 -13.44
C VAL A 162 -11.45 15.35 -13.23
N VAL A 163 -12.67 15.50 -13.74
CA VAL A 163 -13.50 16.70 -13.55
C VAL A 163 -14.81 16.33 -12.84
N PRO A 164 -15.15 16.95 -11.70
CA PRO A 164 -14.32 17.88 -10.93
C PRO A 164 -13.09 17.18 -10.35
N PRO A 165 -11.98 17.91 -10.16
CA PRO A 165 -10.74 17.31 -9.70
C PRO A 165 -10.88 16.84 -8.24
N PRO A 166 -10.29 15.67 -7.89
CA PRO A 166 -10.32 15.14 -6.54
C PRO A 166 -9.70 16.11 -5.53
N ALA A 167 -10.24 16.14 -4.32
CA ALA A 167 -9.60 16.85 -3.22
C ALA A 167 -8.24 16.18 -2.88
N PRO A 168 -7.24 16.95 -2.43
CA PRO A 168 -5.99 16.38 -1.95
C PRO A 168 -6.22 15.47 -0.73
N VAL A 169 -5.63 14.28 -0.76
CA VAL A 169 -5.62 13.34 0.36
C VAL A 169 -4.18 13.07 0.80
N PRO A 170 -3.89 12.85 2.09
CA PRO A 170 -2.52 12.70 2.55
C PRO A 170 -1.83 11.47 1.93
N PRO A 171 -0.49 11.48 1.79
CA PRO A 171 0.26 10.29 1.39
C PRO A 171 -0.09 9.09 2.28
N GLY A 172 -0.31 7.94 1.65
CA GLY A 172 -0.79 6.73 2.30
C GLY A 172 -2.31 6.61 2.41
N ALA A 173 -3.08 7.61 1.97
CA ALA A 173 -4.51 7.45 1.74
C ALA A 173 -4.78 6.99 0.30
N VAL A 174 -5.99 6.49 0.06
CA VAL A 174 -6.49 6.15 -1.29
C VAL A 174 -7.39 7.27 -1.77
N ILE A 175 -7.27 7.64 -3.05
CA ILE A 175 -8.22 8.58 -3.67
C ILE A 175 -9.53 7.83 -3.94
N ASP A 176 -10.56 8.11 -3.16
CA ASP A 176 -11.88 7.47 -3.31
C ASP A 176 -12.70 8.14 -4.43
N ARG A 177 -12.29 7.89 -5.69
CA ARG A 177 -12.97 8.40 -6.90
C ARG A 177 -12.94 7.37 -8.02
N ALA A 178 -14.11 6.88 -8.41
CA ALA A 178 -14.26 5.87 -9.47
C ALA A 178 -13.63 6.30 -10.82
N GLU A 179 -13.69 7.59 -11.12
CA GLU A 179 -13.20 8.19 -12.36
C GLU A 179 -11.67 8.15 -12.44
N VAL A 180 -10.95 8.13 -11.32
CA VAL A 180 -9.48 7.94 -11.33
C VAL A 180 -9.15 6.52 -11.80
N GLY A 181 -9.85 5.53 -11.26
CA GLY A 181 -9.74 4.14 -11.72
C GLY A 181 -10.13 3.96 -13.18
N GLN A 182 -11.22 4.60 -13.61
CA GLN A 182 -11.66 4.60 -15.00
C GLN A 182 -10.60 5.23 -15.93
N ALA A 183 -9.98 6.35 -15.52
CA ALA A 183 -8.95 7.02 -16.30
C ALA A 183 -7.69 6.15 -16.44
N LEU A 184 -7.28 5.48 -15.36
CA LEU A 184 -6.14 4.55 -15.37
C LEU A 184 -6.40 3.34 -16.27
N GLU A 185 -7.60 2.75 -16.20
CA GLU A 185 -7.97 1.63 -17.07
C GLU A 185 -8.06 2.05 -18.54
N THR A 186 -8.62 3.24 -18.80
CA THR A 186 -8.67 3.83 -20.15
C THR A 186 -7.26 4.04 -20.70
N TYR A 187 -6.34 4.58 -19.90
CA TYR A 187 -4.93 4.73 -20.26
C TYR A 187 -4.32 3.38 -20.68
N ARG A 188 -4.49 2.33 -19.87
CA ARG A 188 -3.96 0.99 -20.18
C ARG A 188 -4.52 0.43 -21.47
N ARG A 189 -5.83 0.56 -21.68
CA ARG A 189 -6.50 0.12 -22.91
C ARG A 189 -5.95 0.85 -24.13
N LEU A 190 -5.81 2.18 -24.08
CA LEU A 190 -5.26 2.98 -25.18
C LEU A 190 -3.80 2.63 -25.48
N VAL A 191 -2.97 2.41 -24.46
CA VAL A 191 -1.59 1.95 -24.64
C VAL A 191 -1.53 0.54 -25.23
N ALA A 192 -2.41 -0.37 -24.79
CA ALA A 192 -2.51 -1.72 -25.35
C ALA A 192 -2.94 -1.71 -26.83
N MET A 193 -3.66 -0.67 -27.27
CA MET A 193 -4.01 -0.41 -28.67
C MET A 193 -2.87 0.27 -29.47
N GLY A 194 -1.71 0.49 -28.86
CA GLY A 194 -0.51 1.01 -29.52
C GLY A 194 -0.38 2.53 -29.52
N LEU A 195 -1.27 3.27 -28.85
CA LEU A 195 -1.17 4.72 -28.73
C LEU A 195 -0.13 5.10 -27.67
N ARG A 196 0.65 6.14 -27.92
CA ARG A 196 1.49 6.77 -26.89
C ARG A 196 0.70 7.87 -26.21
N ILE A 197 0.25 7.60 -24.99
CA ILE A 197 -0.60 8.51 -24.21
C ILE A 197 0.23 9.25 -23.17
N SER A 198 0.13 10.58 -23.14
CA SER A 198 0.74 11.42 -22.09
C SER A 198 -0.26 11.86 -21.02
N ASP A 199 -1.53 12.02 -21.39
CA ASP A 199 -2.60 12.30 -20.44
C ASP A 199 -3.92 11.61 -20.82
N VAL A 200 -4.74 11.36 -19.81
CA VAL A 200 -6.13 10.93 -19.97
C VAL A 200 -7.00 11.79 -19.07
N ALA A 201 -8.03 12.39 -19.65
CA ALA A 201 -8.99 13.20 -18.93
C ALA A 201 -10.40 12.60 -19.02
N ILE A 202 -11.09 12.54 -17.88
CA ILE A 202 -12.48 12.14 -17.77
C ILE A 202 -13.29 13.33 -17.26
N ALA A 203 -14.23 13.79 -18.07
CA ALA A 203 -15.13 14.88 -17.70
C ALA A 203 -16.58 14.57 -18.11
N PRO A 204 -17.59 14.90 -17.29
CA PRO A 204 -18.99 14.62 -17.59
C PRO A 204 -19.51 15.19 -18.92
N SER A 205 -18.94 16.31 -19.37
CA SER A 205 -19.38 17.00 -20.59
C SER A 205 -18.73 16.48 -21.86
N THR A 206 -17.53 15.92 -21.78
CA THR A 206 -16.74 15.48 -22.95
C THR A 206 -16.45 13.99 -22.97
N GLY A 207 -16.82 13.26 -21.92
CA GLY A 207 -16.42 11.88 -21.70
C GLY A 207 -14.90 11.76 -21.56
N ILE A 208 -14.35 10.76 -22.23
CA ILE A 208 -12.93 10.47 -22.32
C ILE A 208 -12.27 11.40 -23.35
N SER A 209 -11.18 12.03 -22.93
CA SER A 209 -10.22 12.68 -23.82
C SER A 209 -8.80 12.31 -23.42
N ALA A 210 -7.85 12.47 -24.33
CA ALA A 210 -6.45 12.16 -24.08
C ALA A 210 -5.56 13.05 -24.93
N THR A 211 -4.31 13.19 -24.53
CA THR A 211 -3.24 13.62 -25.45
C THR A 211 -2.43 12.40 -25.85
N ALA A 212 -2.41 12.16 -27.15
CA ALA A 212 -1.80 11.00 -27.76
C ALA A 212 -0.87 11.42 -28.90
N ASP A 213 0.08 10.53 -29.24
CA ASP A 213 0.87 10.53 -30.48
C ASP A 213 1.18 11.90 -31.10
N ARG A 214 2.44 12.35 -30.97
CA ARG A 214 2.88 13.68 -31.43
C ARG A 214 2.19 14.84 -30.70
N ASN A 215 1.78 14.61 -29.45
CA ASN A 215 1.21 15.62 -28.55
C ASN A 215 -0.11 16.23 -29.10
N VAL A 216 -0.95 15.40 -29.72
CA VAL A 216 -2.24 15.81 -30.29
C VAL A 216 -3.36 15.45 -29.31
N ARG A 217 -4.18 16.44 -28.98
CA ARG A 217 -5.37 16.22 -28.14
C ARG A 217 -6.46 15.52 -28.94
N VAL A 218 -7.06 14.49 -28.37
CA VAL A 218 -8.18 13.73 -28.94
C VAL A 218 -9.37 13.68 -27.98
N LEU A 219 -10.57 13.83 -28.52
CA LEU A 219 -11.83 13.69 -27.81
C LEU A 219 -12.49 12.38 -28.25
N PHE A 220 -12.51 11.38 -27.36
CA PHE A 220 -13.14 10.07 -27.61
C PHE A 220 -14.63 10.06 -27.25
N GLY A 221 -15.06 10.90 -26.31
CA GLY A 221 -16.44 10.89 -25.83
C GLY A 221 -16.66 9.73 -24.87
N GLU A 222 -17.86 9.15 -24.92
CA GLU A 222 -18.17 7.94 -24.16
C GLU A 222 -17.27 6.76 -24.57
N ASP A 223 -17.12 5.78 -23.67
CA ASP A 223 -16.28 4.58 -23.86
C ASP A 223 -16.80 3.64 -24.98
N GLU A 224 -17.99 3.90 -25.52
CA GLU A 224 -18.55 3.15 -26.64
C GLU A 224 -17.60 3.15 -27.84
N ASP A 225 -17.36 1.95 -28.39
CA ASP A 225 -16.51 1.72 -29.55
C ASP A 225 -15.10 2.37 -29.44
N LEU A 226 -14.56 2.51 -28.21
CA LEU A 226 -13.27 3.18 -27.97
C LEU A 226 -12.16 2.66 -28.88
N ALA A 227 -12.10 1.35 -29.15
CA ALA A 227 -11.11 0.75 -30.03
C ALA A 227 -11.22 1.24 -31.49
N LYS A 228 -12.44 1.32 -32.03
CA LYS A 228 -12.65 1.84 -33.39
C LYS A 228 -12.32 3.33 -33.47
N LYS A 229 -12.66 4.10 -32.42
CA LYS A 229 -12.30 5.53 -32.33
C LYS A 229 -10.79 5.74 -32.24
N ALA A 230 -10.09 4.87 -31.52
CA ALA A 230 -8.62 4.89 -31.41
C ALA A 230 -7.94 4.56 -32.74
N GLU A 231 -8.41 3.55 -33.47
CA GLU A 231 -7.94 3.21 -34.82
C GLU A 231 -8.18 4.37 -35.80
N LEU A 232 -9.38 4.97 -35.77
CA LEU A 232 -9.72 6.14 -36.58
C LEU A 232 -8.78 7.32 -36.27
N PHE A 233 -8.53 7.60 -34.99
CA PHE A 233 -7.59 8.63 -34.57
C PHE A 233 -6.18 8.39 -35.13
N GLN A 234 -5.64 7.17 -34.99
CA GLN A 234 -4.33 6.82 -35.54
C GLN A 234 -4.27 7.03 -37.06
N ALA A 235 -5.32 6.63 -37.79
CA ALA A 235 -5.41 6.82 -39.24
C ALA A 235 -5.46 8.31 -39.65
N ILE A 236 -6.12 9.16 -38.84
CA ILE A 236 -6.16 10.61 -39.06
C ILE A 236 -4.79 11.23 -38.75
N VAL A 237 -4.20 10.94 -37.59
CA VAL A 237 -2.89 11.48 -37.18
C VAL A 237 -1.79 11.11 -38.15
N ALA A 238 -1.81 9.88 -38.69
CA ALA A 238 -0.85 9.44 -39.70
C ALA A 238 -0.88 10.30 -40.98
N LYS A 239 -2.04 10.88 -41.33
CA LYS A 239 -2.22 11.74 -42.51
C LYS A 239 -1.90 13.21 -42.23
N ILE A 240 -1.76 13.62 -40.97
CA ILE A 240 -1.48 15.01 -40.58
C ILE A 240 0.02 15.28 -40.68
N SER A 241 0.40 16.18 -41.59
CA SER A 241 1.80 16.59 -41.78
C SER A 241 2.28 17.58 -40.73
N THR A 242 1.38 18.40 -40.17
CA THR A 242 1.70 19.50 -39.22
C THR A 242 0.93 19.36 -37.90
N PRO A 243 1.25 18.35 -37.06
CA PRO A 243 0.50 18.05 -35.84
C PRO A 243 0.52 19.19 -34.82
N SER A 244 1.59 20.01 -34.80
CA SER A 244 1.70 21.18 -33.91
C SER A 244 0.65 22.28 -34.16
N ARG A 245 0.03 22.29 -35.35
CA ARG A 245 -1.06 23.21 -35.70
C ARG A 245 -2.42 22.66 -35.33
N VAL A 246 -2.54 21.41 -34.91
CA VAL A 246 -3.80 20.81 -34.52
C VAL A 246 -4.15 21.26 -33.11
N ALA A 247 -5.34 21.83 -32.93
CA ALA A 247 -5.89 22.14 -31.62
C ALA A 247 -6.42 20.88 -30.94
N TYR A 248 -7.26 20.12 -31.63
CA TYR A 248 -7.71 18.78 -31.23
C TYR A 248 -8.30 18.00 -32.40
N ILE A 249 -8.44 16.69 -32.22
CA ILE A 249 -9.19 15.79 -33.10
C ILE A 249 -10.40 15.26 -32.32
N ASP A 250 -11.60 15.49 -32.83
CA ASP A 250 -12.84 14.98 -32.27
C ASP A 250 -13.24 13.70 -32.99
N VAL A 251 -13.20 12.57 -32.28
CA VAL A 251 -13.63 11.24 -32.76
C VAL A 251 -14.82 10.71 -31.96
N ARG A 252 -15.57 11.60 -31.28
CA ARG A 252 -16.79 11.21 -30.55
C ARG A 252 -17.80 10.51 -31.45
N SER A 253 -17.86 10.90 -32.72
CA SER A 253 -18.62 10.23 -33.77
C SER A 253 -17.67 9.65 -34.82
N ILE A 254 -17.71 8.32 -35.00
CA ILE A 254 -16.89 7.60 -35.98
C ILE A 254 -17.22 8.04 -37.42
N ARG A 255 -18.47 8.43 -37.68
CA ARG A 255 -18.94 8.80 -39.03
C ARG A 255 -18.58 10.23 -39.44
N ALA A 256 -18.30 11.10 -38.48
CA ALA A 256 -18.04 12.51 -38.71
C ALA A 256 -16.91 13.02 -37.81
N PRO A 257 -15.67 12.48 -37.94
CA PRO A 257 -14.55 12.99 -37.18
C PRO A 257 -14.21 14.41 -37.64
N THR A 258 -13.85 15.27 -36.70
CA THR A 258 -13.51 16.67 -36.97
C THR A 258 -12.10 16.96 -36.49
N VAL A 259 -11.32 17.69 -37.30
CA VAL A 259 -9.99 18.16 -36.92
C VAL A 259 -10.04 19.68 -36.81
N LEU A 260 -9.75 20.21 -35.62
CA LEU A 260 -9.63 21.65 -35.42
C LEU A 260 -8.15 22.04 -35.48
N TYR A 261 -7.84 23.10 -36.23
CA TYR A 261 -6.51 23.71 -36.29
C TYR A 261 -6.48 25.01 -35.48
N ARG A 262 -5.29 25.36 -34.99
CA ARG A 262 -4.96 26.65 -34.37
C ARG A 262 -4.67 27.71 -35.44
#